data_AF-A0A7G5BST4-F1
#
_entry.id   AF-A0A7G5BST4-F1
#
_cell.length_a   1.000
_cell.length_b   1.000
_cell.length_c   1.000
_cell.angle_alpha   90.00
_cell.angle_beta   90.00
_cell.angle_gamma   90.00
#
_symmetry.space_group_name_H-M   'P 1'
#
loop_
_entity.id
_entity.type
_entity.pdbx_description
1 polymer ?
#
loop_
_entity_poly.entity_id
_entity_poly.type
_entity_poly.pdbx_seq_one_letter_code
_entity_poly.pdbx_strand_id
1 'polypeptide(L)'
;MRFEKVKKWSIAIIVAGALLLLFGLSQYLLGSYSSDTPESIFWTITARKIAFPICGLILIIVGVLNLKIIDGLEEELSDVRYEINKLRSKMKV
;
A
#
# COMPACT_ATOMS: atom_id res chain seq x y z
N MET A 1 -5.35 15.29 12.85
CA MET A 1 -4.47 15.96 11.87
C MET A 1 -3.24 15.15 11.42
N ARG A 2 -2.52 14.39 12.29
CA ARG A 2 -1.41 13.51 11.83
C ARG A 2 -1.92 12.22 11.16
N PHE A 3 -2.92 11.54 11.75
CA PHE A 3 -3.45 10.28 11.20
C PHE A 3 -4.07 10.41 9.80
N GLU A 4 -4.82 11.48 9.53
CA GLU A 4 -5.39 11.74 8.19
C GLU A 4 -4.33 11.86 7.09
N LYS A 5 -3.18 12.50 7.40
CA LYS A 5 -2.07 12.58 6.44
C LYS A 5 -1.51 11.19 6.16
N VAL A 6 -1.23 10.40 7.20
CA VAL A 6 -0.72 9.04 7.04
C VAL A 6 -1.72 8.17 6.27
N LYS A 7 -3.02 8.27 6.57
CA LYS A 7 -4.11 7.58 5.86
C LYS A 7 -4.12 7.91 4.37
N LYS A 8 -3.98 9.20 4.00
CA LYS A 8 -3.84 9.63 2.59
C LYS A 8 -2.60 9.06 1.92
N TRP A 9 -1.46 9.03 2.61
CA TRP A 9 -0.23 8.42 2.09
C TRP A 9 -0.38 6.91 1.89
N SER A 10 -1.01 6.20 2.83
CA SER A 10 -1.30 4.78 2.69
C SER A 10 -2.20 4.49 1.49
N ILE A 11 -3.24 5.30 1.28
CA ILE A 11 -4.09 5.19 0.09
C ILE A 11 -3.29 5.44 -1.20
N ALA A 12 -2.43 6.46 -1.22
CA ALA A 12 -1.57 6.75 -2.38
C ALA A 12 -0.62 5.57 -2.70
N ILE A 13 -0.08 4.91 -1.67
CA ILE A 13 0.76 3.71 -1.82
C ILE A 13 -0.04 2.55 -2.42
N ILE A 14 -1.28 2.34 -1.99
CA ILE A 14 -2.17 1.31 -2.54
C ILE A 14 -2.47 1.60 -4.01
N VAL A 15 -2.79 2.85 -4.35
CA VAL A 15 -3.04 3.27 -5.74
C VAL A 15 -1.80 3.07 -6.61
N ALA A 16 -0.62 3.43 -6.12
CA ALA A 16 0.64 3.18 -6.83
C ALA A 16 0.88 1.68 -7.04
N GLY A 17 0.61 0.84 -6.03
CA GLY A 17 0.70 -0.61 -6.15
C GLY A 17 -0.29 -1.19 -7.17
N ALA A 18 -1.52 -0.68 -7.21
CA ALA A 18 -2.52 -1.09 -8.20
C ALA A 18 -2.11 -0.69 -9.64
N LEU A 19 -1.56 0.51 -9.83
CA LEU A 19 -1.03 0.94 -11.12
C LEU A 19 0.15 0.06 -11.58
N LEU A 20 1.04 -0.33 -10.67
CA LEU A 20 2.15 -1.23 -10.97
C LEU A 20 1.68 -2.64 -11.37
N LEU A 21 0.62 -3.15 -10.71
CA LEU A 21 -0.02 -4.40 -11.10
C LEU A 21 -0.62 -4.32 -12.51
N LEU A 22 -1.42 -3.28 -12.79
CA LEU A 22 -2.02 -3.07 -14.10
C LEU A 22 -0.96 -2.91 -15.19
N PHE A 23 0.11 -2.17 -14.90
CA PHE A 23 1.22 -2.00 -15.83
C PHE A 23 1.92 -3.33 -16.11
N GLY A 24 2.26 -4.11 -15.07
CA GLY A 24 2.86 -5.42 -15.22
C GLY A 24 1.98 -6.38 -16.03
N LEU A 25 0.68 -6.43 -15.73
CA LEU A 25 -0.32 -7.21 -16.47
C LEU A 25 -0.45 -6.77 -17.95
N SER A 26 -0.41 -5.46 -18.22
CA SER A 26 -0.48 -4.95 -19.61
C SER A 26 0.69 -5.44 -20.47
N GLN A 27 1.87 -5.64 -19.88
CA GLN A 27 3.02 -6.18 -20.60
C GLN A 27 2.82 -7.64 -21.04
N TYR A 28 1.97 -8.41 -20.36
CA TYR A 28 1.62 -9.77 -20.80
C TYR A 28 0.74 -9.74 -22.06
N LEU A 29 -0.11 -8.73 -22.23
CA LEU A 29 -1.00 -8.59 -23.40
C LEU A 29 -0.27 -8.10 -24.66
N LEU A 30 0.77 -7.26 -24.51
CA LEU A 30 1.54 -6.69 -25.61
C LEU A 30 2.67 -7.59 -26.15
N GLY A 31 2.70 -8.87 -25.74
CA GLY A 31 3.80 -9.79 -26.04
C GLY A 31 3.77 -10.38 -27.46
N SER A 32 4.15 -9.60 -28.48
CA SER A 32 4.57 -10.14 -29.79
C SER A 32 6.10 -10.10 -29.85
N TYR A 33 6.76 -11.20 -29.52
CA TYR A 33 8.22 -11.32 -29.67
C TYR A 33 8.53 -11.77 -31.10
N SER A 34 9.37 -11.01 -31.81
CA SER A 34 10.01 -11.49 -33.04
C SER A 34 11.18 -12.41 -32.68
N SER A 35 11.45 -13.41 -33.51
CA SER A 35 12.56 -14.37 -33.35
C SER A 35 13.95 -13.71 -33.22
N ASP A 36 14.07 -12.46 -33.66
CA ASP A 36 15.34 -11.72 -33.73
C ASP A 36 15.66 -10.92 -32.46
N THR A 37 14.87 -11.06 -31.40
CA THR A 37 15.08 -10.29 -30.17
C THR A 37 16.30 -10.83 -29.40
N PRO A 38 17.33 -10.01 -29.09
CA PRO A 38 18.49 -10.43 -28.32
C PRO A 38 18.10 -11.03 -26.97
N GLU A 39 18.78 -12.11 -26.57
CA GLU A 39 18.46 -12.89 -25.38
C GLU A 39 18.49 -12.03 -24.09
N SER A 40 19.43 -11.08 -23.99
CA SER A 40 19.52 -10.14 -22.87
C SER A 40 18.29 -9.23 -22.74
N ILE A 41 17.70 -8.82 -23.86
CA ILE A 41 16.50 -7.99 -23.92
C ILE A 41 15.28 -8.84 -23.53
N PHE A 42 15.22 -10.09 -23.99
CA PHE A 42 14.17 -11.04 -23.61
C PHE A 42 14.11 -11.28 -22.09
N TRP A 43 15.26 -11.56 -21.46
CA TRP A 43 15.33 -11.74 -20.00
C TRP A 43 14.95 -10.48 -19.22
N THR A 44 15.37 -9.30 -19.69
CA THR A 44 15.02 -8.03 -19.04
C THR A 44 13.52 -7.74 -19.08
N ILE A 45 12.87 -8.01 -20.21
CA ILE A 45 11.42 -7.84 -20.36
C ILE A 45 10.68 -8.84 -19.48
N THR A 46 11.10 -10.10 -19.50
CA THR A 46 10.49 -11.16 -18.67
C THR A 46 10.64 -10.88 -17.18
N ALA A 47 11.81 -10.41 -16.75
CA ALA A 47 12.05 -9.99 -15.37
C ALA A 47 11.13 -8.83 -14.95
N ARG A 48 10.97 -7.81 -15.82
CA ARG A 48 10.05 -6.68 -15.55
C ARG A 48 8.59 -7.13 -15.45
N LYS A 49 8.14 -8.03 -16.34
CA LYS A 49 6.79 -8.60 -16.32
C LYS A 49 6.44 -9.25 -14.99
N ILE A 50 7.41 -9.85 -14.30
CA ILE A 50 7.20 -10.52 -13.01
C ILE A 50 7.46 -9.56 -11.84
N ALA A 51 8.51 -8.76 -11.90
CA ALA A 51 8.91 -7.87 -10.82
C ALA A 51 7.89 -6.75 -10.56
N PHE A 52 7.32 -6.15 -11.61
CA PHE A 52 6.34 -5.06 -11.44
C PHE A 52 5.05 -5.50 -10.73
N PRO A 53 4.41 -6.62 -11.12
CA PRO A 53 3.27 -7.16 -10.38
C PRO A 53 3.60 -7.50 -8.93
N ILE A 54 4.74 -8.15 -8.68
CA ILE A 54 5.14 -8.53 -7.32
C ILE A 54 5.32 -7.29 -6.44
N CYS A 55 6.06 -6.29 -6.93
CA CYS A 55 6.24 -5.02 -6.22
C CYS A 55 4.90 -4.31 -5.99
N GLY A 56 4.01 -4.30 -6.98
CA GLY A 56 2.66 -3.73 -6.83
C GLY A 56 1.85 -4.41 -5.74
N LEU A 57 1.90 -5.74 -5.68
CA LEU A 57 1.21 -6.55 -4.68
C LEU A 57 1.76 -6.29 -3.27
N ILE A 58 3.09 -6.20 -3.12
CA ILE A 58 3.75 -5.86 -1.85
C ILE A 58 3.31 -4.46 -1.38
N LEU A 59 3.28 -3.47 -2.28
CA LEU A 59 2.87 -2.10 -1.93
C LEU A 59 1.41 -2.06 -1.46
N ILE A 60 0.51 -2.80 -2.10
CA ILE A 60 -0.88 -2.91 -1.65
C ILE A 60 -0.95 -3.53 -0.26
N ILE A 61 -0.25 -4.63 -0.01
CA ILE A 61 -0.23 -5.29 1.31
C ILE A 61 0.26 -4.31 2.38
N VAL A 62 1.38 -3.64 2.15
CA VAL A 62 1.96 -2.67 3.09
C VAL A 62 1.00 -1.50 3.32
N GLY A 63 0.39 -0.98 2.26
CA GLY A 63 -0.60 0.09 2.35
C GLY A 63 -1.81 -0.31 3.20
N VAL A 64 -2.35 -1.51 2.99
CA VAL A 64 -3.49 -2.05 3.76
C VAL A 64 -3.12 -2.28 5.22
N LEU A 65 -1.94 -2.85 5.49
CA LEU A 65 -1.46 -3.03 6.86
C LEU A 65 -1.32 -1.71 7.60
N ASN A 66 -0.76 -0.69 6.95
CA ASN A 66 -0.65 0.64 7.52
C ASN A 66 -2.01 1.24 7.85
N LEU A 67 -3.02 1.07 6.99
CA LEU A 67 -4.38 1.53 7.27
C LEU A 67 -4.96 0.85 8.51
N LYS A 68 -4.81 -0.48 8.63
CA LYS A 68 -5.28 -1.23 9.80
C LYS A 68 -4.62 -0.77 11.10
N ILE A 69 -3.30 -0.53 11.07
CA ILE A 69 -2.56 -0.05 12.24
C ILE A 69 -3.03 1.35 12.64
N ILE A 70 -3.27 2.24 11.68
CA ILE A 70 -3.79 3.59 11.94
C ILE A 70 -5.17 3.53 12.56
N ASP A 71 -6.08 2.73 12.00
CA ASP A 71 -7.44 2.62 12.51
C ASP A 71 -7.44 2.04 13.94
N GLY A 72 -6.62 1.04 14.23
CA GLY A 72 -6.46 0.51 15.60
C GLY A 72 -5.84 1.50 16.58
N LEU A 73 -4.83 2.27 16.15
CA LEU A 73 -4.24 3.33 16.98
C LEU A 73 -5.24 4.45 17.28
N GLU A 74 -6.12 4.78 16.34
CA GLU A 74 -7.13 5.82 16.51
C GLU A 74 -8.21 5.39 17.52
N GLU A 75 -8.58 4.11 17.51
CA GLU A 75 -9.48 3.49 18.48
C GLU A 75 -8.87 3.49 19.90
N GLU A 76 -7.64 2.99 20.06
CA GLU A 76 -6.95 3.00 21.37
C GLU A 76 -6.79 4.43 21.92
N LEU A 77 -6.46 5.41 21.07
CA LEU A 77 -6.35 6.80 21.49
C LEU A 77 -7.68 7.40 21.93
N SER A 78 -8.78 6.98 21.30
CA SER A 78 -10.13 7.38 21.69
C SER A 78 -10.47 6.85 23.08
N ASP A 79 -10.17 5.57 23.34
CA ASP A 79 -10.43 4.92 24.63
C ASP A 79 -9.61 5.57 25.75
N VAL A 80 -8.31 5.81 25.51
CA VAL A 80 -7.45 6.51 26.47
C VAL A 80 -7.96 7.92 26.75
N ARG A 81 -8.40 8.65 25.72
CA ARG A 81 -9.01 9.98 25.92
C ARG A 81 -10.28 9.91 26.74
N TYR A 82 -11.12 8.90 26.52
CA TYR A 82 -12.33 8.68 27.29
C TYR A 82 -12.03 8.39 28.76
N GLU A 83 -11.08 7.51 29.05
CA GLU A 83 -10.67 7.19 30.43
C GLU A 83 -10.08 8.41 31.16
N ILE A 84 -9.22 9.18 30.50
CA ILE A 84 -8.65 10.41 31.08
C ILE A 84 -9.77 11.41 31.40
N ASN A 85 -10.73 11.61 30.50
CA ASN A 85 -11.85 12.52 30.73
C ASN A 85 -12.75 12.04 31.89
N LYS A 86 -12.97 10.73 32.01
CA LYS A 86 -13.72 10.12 33.12
C LYS A 86 -13.00 10.25 34.46
N LEU A 87 -11.69 10.09 34.49
CA LEU A 87 -10.87 10.32 35.70
C LEU A 87 -10.87 11.80 36.08
N ARG A 88 -10.77 12.70 35.10
CA ARG A 88 -10.83 14.15 35.32
C ARG A 88 -12.18 14.61 35.86
N SER A 89 -13.28 14.02 35.42
CA SER A 89 -14.61 14.35 35.97
C SER A 89 -14.78 13.84 37.39
N LYS A 90 -14.20 12.68 37.73
CA LYS A 90 -14.18 12.15 39.10
C LYS A 90 -13.34 12.96 40.09
N MET A 91 -12.23 13.56 39.64
CA MET A 91 -11.35 14.38 40.49
C MET A 91 -11.83 15.84 40.66
N LYS A 92 -12.85 16.28 39.91
CA LYS A 92 -13.45 17.62 40.03
C LYS A 92 -14.66 17.68 40.98
N VAL A 93 -14.88 16.61 41.75
CA VAL A 93 -15.78 16.54 42.90
C VAL A 93 -14.91 16.48 44.15
#